data_AF-A0AAD7EFC8-F1
#
_entry.id   AF-A0AAD7EFC8-F1
#
_cell.length_a   1.000
_cell.length_b   1.000
_cell.length_c   1.000
_cell.angle_alpha   90.00
_cell.angle_beta   90.00
_cell.angle_gamma   90.00
#
_symmetry.space_group_name_H-M   'P 1'
#
loop_
_entity.id
_entity.type
_entity.pdbx_description
1 polymer ?
#
loop_
_entity_poly.entity_id
_entity_poly.type
_entity_poly.pdbx_seq_one_letter_code
_entity_poly.pdbx_strand_id
1 'polypeptide(L)'
;MRALIASRLNDDIVFLIMTFCPTFASLLDMMLVSKAFYRVYQTHPKSVNQAVASNIFGPALPQALRVIRYPYPACRSARDEEGLNLATACPEEDISSGGITAEEQQKLQENAEVVQELEDIYSLTQKDRTSETSVLTPAESLRFQRATYRIMFYCNLFCADINDREKDVQLIRRQRTAVLSEYPTDELLQLYAVVHFMRDILEKVCTQDNNQSGMVDLLLSAGPYGVWRVWEDRSYEGIGDDLDFGRLDEDEDDRLYEGYFSLALASIWAARQVPPPNGDDGSPTKWILDTIIGADDTCSHCAAPGGFSLLTEANWHRLRLSSWPTEFLKGELNITEAVTRPFEAAVRYMQDPWHDWGAFFSCVFDYAMPKIKASSPSEWSGWERDQSYCERCFSKFLKEYTWQWFLEERVKDGWVPPDNCGFGYNCKTMVEDDEHAEAKNHLCVPSKNEFS
;
A
#
# COMPACT_ATOMS: atom_id res chain seq x y z
N MET A 1 1.45 -16.74 48.75
CA MET A 1 1.79 -17.24 47.40
C MET A 1 3.15 -17.87 47.44
N ARG A 2 3.18 -19.16 47.79
CA ARG A 2 4.37 -19.98 47.96
C ARG A 2 4.73 -20.61 46.62
N ALA A 3 6.02 -20.52 46.26
CA ALA A 3 6.76 -21.45 45.40
C ALA A 3 5.92 -22.18 44.33
N LEU A 4 5.44 -21.44 43.33
CA LEU A 4 5.15 -22.05 42.03
C LEU A 4 6.52 -22.44 41.44
N ILE A 5 6.86 -23.70 41.68
CA ILE A 5 7.69 -24.57 40.83
C ILE A 5 8.84 -23.81 40.18
N ALA A 6 10.00 -23.80 40.83
CA ALA A 6 11.26 -23.64 40.11
C ALA A 6 11.30 -24.76 39.08
N SER A 7 10.83 -24.46 37.86
CA SER A 7 10.84 -25.40 36.76
C SER A 7 12.31 -25.75 36.55
N ARG A 8 12.71 -26.97 36.94
CA ARG A 8 14.04 -27.52 36.67
C ARG A 8 14.19 -27.86 35.18
N LEU A 9 13.68 -26.99 34.31
CA LEU A 9 14.00 -27.04 32.89
C LEU A 9 15.49 -26.71 32.78
N ASN A 10 16.20 -27.54 32.04
CA ASN A 10 17.61 -27.31 31.72
C ASN A 10 17.73 -25.98 30.96
N ASP A 11 18.73 -25.16 31.29
CA ASP A 11 19.01 -23.88 30.64
C ASP A 11 19.16 -24.04 29.12
N ASP A 12 19.65 -25.18 28.61
CA ASP A 12 19.71 -25.51 27.18
C ASP A 12 18.33 -25.60 26.53
N ILE A 13 17.34 -26.16 27.24
CA ILE A 13 15.95 -26.27 26.75
C ILE A 13 15.31 -24.88 26.76
N VAL A 14 15.55 -24.09 27.80
CA VAL A 14 15.08 -22.71 27.90
C VAL A 14 15.67 -21.87 26.78
N PHE A 15 16.97 -22.01 26.50
CA PHE A 15 17.66 -21.36 25.39
C PHE A 15 17.00 -21.73 24.06
N LEU A 16 16.79 -23.02 23.81
CA LEU A 16 16.14 -23.50 22.58
C LEU A 16 14.72 -22.92 22.42
N ILE A 17 13.91 -22.91 23.48
CA ILE A 17 12.57 -22.31 23.46
C ILE A 17 12.64 -20.82 23.08
N MET A 18 13.58 -20.07 23.68
CA MET A 18 13.76 -18.65 23.38
C MET A 18 14.18 -18.38 21.94
N THR A 19 14.97 -19.28 21.34
CA THR A 19 15.37 -19.15 19.92
C THR A 19 14.22 -19.35 18.93
N PHE A 20 13.08 -19.88 19.37
CA PHE A 20 11.86 -20.03 18.56
C PHE A 20 10.83 -18.91 18.77
N CYS A 21 11.14 -17.87 19.54
CA CYS A 21 10.25 -16.72 19.65
C CYS A 21 10.05 -16.10 18.25
N PRO A 22 8.79 -15.83 17.84
CA PRO A 22 8.50 -15.33 16.50
C PRO A 22 8.84 -13.84 16.35
N THR A 23 8.85 -13.08 17.45
CA THR A 23 9.13 -11.64 17.45
C THR A 23 9.97 -11.23 18.67
N PHE A 24 10.58 -10.04 18.63
CA PHE A 24 11.27 -9.47 19.80
C PHE A 24 10.30 -9.16 20.95
N ALA A 25 9.07 -8.76 20.64
CA ALA A 25 8.03 -8.55 21.66
C ALA A 25 7.70 -9.87 22.40
N SER A 26 7.55 -10.98 21.66
CA SER A 26 7.32 -12.31 22.25
C SER A 26 8.48 -12.75 23.14
N LEU A 27 9.71 -12.44 22.73
CA LEU A 27 10.92 -12.69 23.53
C LEU A 27 10.91 -11.87 24.84
N LEU A 28 10.55 -10.59 24.77
CA LEU A 28 10.45 -9.72 25.93
C LEU A 28 9.39 -10.23 26.91
N ASP A 29 8.20 -10.57 26.43
CA ASP A 29 7.13 -11.15 27.24
C ASP A 29 7.60 -12.43 27.94
N MET A 30 8.29 -13.32 27.21
CA MET A 30 8.86 -14.54 27.77
C MET A 30 9.88 -14.27 28.87
N MET A 31 10.74 -13.26 28.71
CA MET A 31 11.69 -12.83 29.73
C MET A 31 11.00 -12.27 30.98
N LEU A 32 9.87 -11.59 30.83
CA LEU A 32 9.09 -11.01 31.94
C LEU A 32 8.29 -12.07 32.72
N VAL A 33 7.93 -13.20 32.09
CA VAL A 33 7.16 -14.28 32.73
C VAL A 33 7.97 -15.04 33.79
N SER A 34 9.29 -15.26 33.59
CA SER A 34 10.10 -16.02 34.57
C SER A 34 11.57 -15.62 34.61
N LYS A 35 12.12 -15.59 35.83
CA LYS A 35 13.54 -15.37 36.10
C LYS A 35 14.46 -16.39 35.42
N ALA A 36 13.96 -17.60 35.11
CA ALA A 36 14.74 -18.61 34.39
C ALA A 36 15.03 -18.16 32.94
N PHE A 37 14.00 -17.70 32.21
CA PHE A 37 14.17 -17.15 30.86
C PHE A 37 15.08 -15.92 30.88
N TYR A 38 14.84 -15.00 31.82
CA TYR A 38 15.70 -13.81 31.95
C TYR A 38 17.18 -14.17 32.20
N ARG A 39 17.47 -15.15 33.07
CA ARG A 39 18.84 -15.62 33.33
C ARG A 39 19.49 -16.22 32.08
N VAL A 40 18.78 -17.06 31.36
CA VAL A 40 19.29 -17.68 30.12
C VAL A 40 19.53 -16.62 29.05
N TYR A 41 18.61 -15.65 28.91
CA TYR A 41 18.81 -14.49 28.04
C TYR A 41 20.08 -13.72 28.38
N GLN A 42 20.29 -13.39 29.66
CA GLN A 42 21.48 -12.67 30.11
C GLN A 42 22.78 -13.43 29.79
N THR A 43 22.73 -14.76 29.73
CA THR A 43 23.88 -15.60 29.43
C THR A 43 24.15 -15.68 27.92
N HIS A 44 23.11 -15.61 27.07
CA HIS A 44 23.20 -15.80 25.62
C HIS A 44 22.45 -14.74 24.78
N PRO A 45 22.58 -13.42 25.06
CA PRO A 45 21.72 -12.42 24.43
C PRO A 45 21.97 -12.33 22.92
N LYS A 46 23.23 -12.43 22.49
CA LYS A 46 23.59 -12.37 21.06
C LYS A 46 22.93 -13.50 20.27
N SER A 47 23.08 -14.74 20.71
CA SER A 47 22.55 -15.91 20.00
C SER A 47 21.02 -15.94 20.00
N VAL A 48 20.38 -15.56 21.11
CA VAL A 48 18.91 -15.47 21.17
C VAL A 48 18.40 -14.37 20.23
N ASN A 49 18.97 -13.17 20.28
CA ASN A 49 18.54 -12.06 19.41
C ASN A 49 18.76 -12.37 17.93
N GLN A 50 19.88 -13.01 17.58
CA GLN A 50 20.15 -13.42 16.20
C GLN A 50 19.15 -14.49 15.73
N ALA A 51 18.80 -15.45 16.58
CA ALA A 51 17.80 -16.46 16.24
C ALA A 51 16.41 -15.85 16.05
N VAL A 52 15.98 -14.98 16.96
CA VAL A 52 14.69 -14.27 16.85
C VAL A 52 14.65 -13.37 15.61
N ALA A 53 15.73 -12.64 15.33
CA ALA A 53 15.84 -11.88 14.08
C ALA A 53 15.74 -12.81 12.86
N SER A 54 16.42 -13.96 12.87
CA SER A 54 16.35 -14.92 11.77
C SER A 54 14.94 -15.51 11.59
N ASN A 55 14.14 -15.62 12.66
CA ASN A 55 12.75 -16.04 12.54
C ASN A 55 11.86 -14.98 11.88
N ILE A 56 12.13 -13.69 12.14
CA ILE A 56 11.36 -12.56 11.57
C ILE A 56 11.72 -12.35 10.09
N PHE A 57 13.02 -12.21 9.80
CA PHE A 57 13.51 -11.79 8.48
C PHE A 57 13.94 -12.95 7.58
N GLY A 58 14.03 -14.17 8.13
CA GLY A 58 14.54 -15.32 7.41
C GLY A 58 15.90 -15.04 6.75
N PRO A 59 16.10 -15.44 5.48
CA PRO A 59 17.32 -15.17 4.74
C PRO A 59 17.54 -13.69 4.35
N ALA A 60 16.56 -12.80 4.56
CA ALA A 60 16.68 -11.37 4.26
C ALA A 60 17.30 -10.54 5.41
N LEU A 61 17.65 -11.18 6.55
CA LEU A 61 18.26 -10.53 7.72
C LEU A 61 19.51 -9.69 7.39
N PRO A 62 20.47 -10.14 6.53
CA PRO A 62 21.64 -9.33 6.18
C PRO A 62 21.27 -7.97 5.58
N GLN A 63 20.23 -7.93 4.74
CA GLN A 63 19.76 -6.70 4.10
C GLN A 63 19.02 -5.81 5.11
N ALA A 64 18.19 -6.38 5.98
CA ALA A 64 17.52 -5.63 7.04
C ALA A 64 18.52 -4.98 8.02
N LEU A 65 19.55 -5.71 8.44
CA LEU A 65 20.64 -5.18 9.28
C LEU A 65 21.43 -4.07 8.57
N ARG A 66 21.64 -4.19 7.26
CA ARG A 66 22.33 -3.16 6.48
C ARG A 66 21.58 -1.83 6.48
N VAL A 67 20.24 -1.84 6.44
CA VAL A 67 19.41 -0.63 6.51
C VAL A 67 19.67 0.16 7.81
N ILE A 68 19.74 -0.54 8.94
CA ILE A 68 19.83 0.09 10.27
C ILE A 68 21.26 0.45 10.69
N ARG A 69 22.27 -0.30 10.22
CA ARG A 69 23.68 -0.12 10.62
C ARG A 69 24.41 0.94 9.82
N TYR A 70 23.90 1.26 8.64
CA TYR A 70 24.42 2.30 7.78
C TYR A 70 23.40 3.43 7.60
N PRO A 71 22.89 4.03 8.71
CA PRO A 71 21.92 5.11 8.60
C PRO A 71 22.61 6.37 8.09
N TYR A 72 21.91 7.14 7.27
CA TYR A 72 22.30 8.51 7.01
C TYR A 72 22.12 9.34 8.30
N PRO A 73 23.04 10.25 8.66
CA PRO A 73 24.23 10.71 7.93
C PRO A 73 25.55 10.02 8.34
N ALA A 74 25.55 8.87 9.02
CA ALA A 74 26.80 8.22 9.45
C ALA A 74 27.70 7.83 8.26
N CYS A 75 27.10 7.51 7.11
CA CYS A 75 27.83 7.30 5.85
C CYS A 75 28.34 8.59 5.18
N ARG A 76 27.97 9.78 5.69
CA ARG A 76 28.33 11.09 5.11
C ARG A 76 29.81 11.42 5.33
N SER A 77 30.38 11.10 6.48
CA SER A 77 31.82 11.30 6.74
C SER A 77 32.73 10.51 5.80
N ALA A 78 32.23 9.38 5.28
CA ALA A 78 32.91 8.57 4.28
C ALA A 78 32.77 9.10 2.84
N ARG A 79 31.80 10.01 2.57
CA ARG A 79 31.59 10.62 1.24
C ARG A 79 32.56 11.74 0.92
N ASP A 80 33.08 12.41 1.93
CA ASP A 80 33.97 13.56 1.74
C ASP A 80 35.39 13.13 1.35
N GLU A 81 35.71 11.83 1.42
CA GLU A 81 36.91 11.26 0.81
C GLU A 81 36.63 10.95 -0.68
N GLU A 82 37.06 11.86 -1.56
CA GLU A 82 37.00 11.69 -3.01
C GLU A 82 37.51 10.30 -3.43
N GLY A 83 36.59 9.43 -3.85
CA GLY A 83 36.91 8.11 -4.42
C GLY A 83 36.40 6.91 -3.64
N LEU A 84 35.74 7.08 -2.49
CA LEU A 84 35.11 5.94 -1.82
C LEU A 84 33.89 5.43 -2.61
N ASN A 85 33.97 4.19 -3.10
CA ASN A 85 32.80 3.51 -3.66
C ASN A 85 31.86 3.16 -2.50
N LEU A 86 30.81 3.97 -2.32
CA LEU A 86 29.75 3.80 -1.30
C LEU A 86 29.21 2.37 -1.26
N ALA A 87 29.15 1.70 -2.40
CA ALA A 87 28.64 0.36 -2.51
C ALA A 87 29.55 -0.68 -1.80
N THR A 88 30.86 -0.49 -1.89
CA THR A 88 31.85 -1.30 -1.15
C THR A 88 31.99 -0.90 0.33
N ALA A 89 31.67 0.36 0.66
CA ALA A 89 31.79 0.88 2.01
C ALA A 89 30.71 0.34 2.96
N CYS A 90 29.57 -0.08 2.40
CA CYS A 90 28.42 -0.57 3.15
C CYS A 90 28.01 -1.95 2.59
N PRO A 91 28.79 -3.02 2.78
CA PRO A 91 28.41 -4.35 2.30
C PRO A 91 27.17 -4.89 3.03
N GLU A 92 26.56 -5.95 2.49
CA GLU A 92 25.56 -6.71 3.25
C GLU A 92 26.23 -7.37 4.45
N GLU A 93 25.56 -7.32 5.60
CA GLU A 93 26.13 -7.68 6.89
C GLU A 93 26.34 -9.19 7.04
N ASP A 94 27.54 -9.61 7.44
CA ASP A 94 27.72 -10.96 7.97
C ASP A 94 27.05 -11.02 9.35
N ILE A 95 25.98 -11.81 9.45
CA ILE A 95 25.19 -12.03 10.68
C ILE A 95 26.10 -12.43 11.85
N SER A 96 27.25 -13.06 11.58
CA SER A 96 28.21 -13.52 12.59
C SER A 96 28.93 -12.37 13.31
N SER A 97 29.08 -11.23 12.66
CA SER A 97 30.08 -10.20 13.01
C SER A 97 29.68 -9.27 14.16
N GLY A 98 28.38 -9.11 14.48
CA GLY A 98 27.91 -8.19 15.52
C GLY A 98 26.72 -8.71 16.33
N GLY A 99 26.61 -8.28 17.59
CA GLY A 99 25.37 -8.48 18.36
C GLY A 99 24.29 -7.48 17.92
N ILE A 100 23.02 -7.84 18.08
CA ILE A 100 21.88 -6.95 17.80
C ILE A 100 21.50 -6.24 19.10
N THR A 101 21.69 -4.92 19.13
CA THR A 101 21.37 -4.03 20.24
C THR A 101 19.86 -3.83 20.39
N ALA A 102 19.39 -3.34 21.53
CA ALA A 102 17.96 -3.09 21.75
C ALA A 102 17.37 -2.03 20.79
N GLU A 103 18.16 -1.00 20.46
CA GLU A 103 17.76 0.01 19.48
C GLU A 103 17.63 -0.58 18.06
N GLU A 104 18.58 -1.44 17.67
CA GLU A 104 18.50 -2.17 16.40
C GLU A 104 17.28 -3.11 16.38
N GLN A 105 16.95 -3.78 17.48
CA GLN A 105 15.75 -4.64 17.55
C GLN A 105 14.47 -3.86 17.28
N GLN A 106 14.33 -2.68 17.89
CA GLN A 106 13.17 -1.83 17.67
C GLN A 106 13.06 -1.40 16.21
N LYS A 107 14.14 -0.84 15.63
CA LYS A 107 14.16 -0.40 14.22
C LYS A 107 13.94 -1.55 13.24
N LEU A 108 14.47 -2.74 13.55
CA LEU A 108 14.20 -3.94 12.77
C LEU A 108 12.71 -4.29 12.78
N GLN A 109 12.08 -4.29 13.96
CA GLN A 109 10.67 -4.59 14.11
C GLN A 109 9.79 -3.60 13.32
N GLU A 110 10.07 -2.30 13.43
CA GLU A 110 9.38 -1.24 12.67
C GLU A 110 9.53 -1.46 11.15
N ASN A 111 10.75 -1.76 10.67
CA ASN A 111 10.98 -2.04 9.26
C ASN A 111 10.35 -3.37 8.79
N ALA A 112 10.26 -4.38 9.65
CA ALA A 112 9.59 -5.65 9.34
C ALA A 112 8.09 -5.45 9.12
N GLU A 113 7.45 -4.65 9.98
CA GLU A 113 6.02 -4.34 9.86
C GLU A 113 5.72 -3.67 8.52
N VAL A 114 6.46 -2.61 8.17
CA VAL A 114 6.31 -1.92 6.87
C VAL A 114 6.50 -2.87 5.68
N VAL A 115 7.52 -3.73 5.73
CA VAL A 115 7.80 -4.68 4.64
C VAL A 115 6.72 -5.75 4.54
N GLN A 116 6.18 -6.22 5.67
CA GLN A 116 5.08 -7.19 5.69
C GLN A 116 3.80 -6.58 5.11
N GLU A 117 3.43 -5.36 5.52
CA GLU A 117 2.26 -4.66 4.98
C GLU A 117 2.39 -4.43 3.46
N LEU A 118 3.57 -4.01 2.99
CA LEU A 118 3.83 -3.89 1.56
C LEU A 118 3.79 -5.23 0.83
N GLU A 119 4.21 -6.32 1.47
CA GLU A 119 4.12 -7.67 0.91
C GLU A 119 2.66 -8.14 0.80
N ASP A 120 1.86 -7.86 1.80
CA ASP A 120 0.42 -8.15 1.83
C ASP A 120 -0.29 -7.37 0.70
N ILE A 121 0.00 -6.08 0.55
CA ILE A 121 -0.48 -5.26 -0.57
C ILE A 121 0.03 -5.79 -1.91
N TYR A 122 1.30 -6.18 -2.01
CA TYR A 122 1.88 -6.74 -3.24
C TYR A 122 1.19 -8.04 -3.63
N SER A 123 1.01 -8.95 -2.67
CA SER A 123 0.32 -10.21 -2.86
C SER A 123 -1.13 -9.99 -3.29
N LEU A 124 -1.86 -9.14 -2.58
CA LEU A 124 -3.24 -8.78 -2.93
C LEU A 124 -3.33 -8.18 -4.34
N THR A 125 -2.33 -7.39 -4.73
CA THR A 125 -2.38 -6.62 -5.99
C THR A 125 -1.88 -7.37 -7.21
N GLN A 126 -0.92 -8.29 -7.03
CA GLN A 126 -0.18 -8.93 -8.12
C GLN A 126 -0.26 -10.46 -8.11
N LYS A 127 -0.55 -11.10 -6.96
CA LYS A 127 -0.52 -12.57 -6.82
C LYS A 127 -1.89 -13.20 -6.65
N ASP A 128 -2.65 -12.77 -5.65
CA ASP A 128 -3.97 -13.31 -5.32
C ASP A 128 -4.84 -12.19 -4.78
N ARG A 129 -5.85 -11.81 -5.55
CA ARG A 129 -6.74 -10.71 -5.20
C ARG A 129 -7.78 -11.04 -4.12
N THR A 130 -7.84 -12.29 -3.68
CA THR A 130 -8.84 -12.80 -2.73
C THR A 130 -8.33 -12.89 -1.30
N SER A 131 -7.03 -12.75 -1.08
CA SER A 131 -6.39 -12.82 0.24
C SER A 131 -5.82 -11.46 0.64
N GLU A 132 -6.23 -10.96 1.80
CA GLU A 132 -5.72 -9.70 2.37
C GLU A 132 -4.29 -9.86 2.89
N THR A 133 -3.91 -11.05 3.34
CA THR A 133 -2.54 -11.37 3.77
C THR A 133 -1.74 -11.98 2.63
N SER A 134 -0.42 -11.84 2.69
CA SER A 134 0.50 -12.42 1.71
C SER A 134 0.30 -13.93 1.56
N VAL A 135 0.15 -14.36 0.30
CA VAL A 135 0.21 -15.77 -0.11
C VAL A 135 1.44 -16.03 -0.98
N LEU A 136 2.44 -15.14 -0.91
CA LEU A 136 3.73 -15.39 -1.54
C LEU A 136 4.32 -16.69 -0.97
N THR A 137 4.89 -17.51 -1.84
CA THR A 137 5.69 -18.65 -1.42
C THR A 137 6.95 -18.15 -0.73
N PRO A 138 7.63 -18.98 0.10
CA PRO A 138 8.86 -18.56 0.78
C PRO A 138 9.95 -18.01 -0.16
N ALA A 139 10.03 -18.51 -1.39
CA ALA A 139 10.99 -18.02 -2.38
C ALA A 139 10.60 -16.65 -2.97
N GLU A 140 9.32 -16.44 -3.27
CA GLU A 140 8.79 -15.15 -3.76
C GLU A 140 8.88 -14.08 -2.67
N SER A 141 8.50 -14.41 -1.43
CA SER A 141 8.62 -13.53 -0.26
C SER A 141 10.08 -13.13 -0.03
N LEU A 142 11.03 -14.08 -0.08
CA LEU A 142 12.46 -13.75 0.01
C LEU A 142 12.91 -12.77 -1.08
N ARG A 143 12.50 -12.99 -2.35
CA ARG A 143 12.84 -12.06 -3.45
C ARG A 143 12.26 -10.68 -3.19
N PHE A 144 11.00 -10.60 -2.76
CA PHE A 144 10.33 -9.35 -2.43
C PHE A 144 11.01 -8.62 -1.27
N GLN A 145 11.11 -9.24 -0.10
CA GLN A 145 11.67 -8.63 1.11
C GLN A 145 13.12 -8.16 0.90
N ARG A 146 13.95 -8.99 0.25
CA ARG A 146 15.34 -8.64 -0.06
C ARG A 146 15.42 -7.41 -0.97
N ALA A 147 14.58 -7.34 -2.00
CA ALA A 147 14.49 -6.17 -2.87
C ALA A 147 14.02 -4.94 -2.09
N THR A 148 12.98 -5.06 -1.26
CA THR A 148 12.43 -3.97 -0.46
C THR A 148 13.45 -3.40 0.54
N TYR A 149 14.20 -4.24 1.27
CA TYR A 149 15.26 -3.74 2.17
C TYR A 149 16.40 -3.04 1.42
N ARG A 150 16.76 -3.51 0.22
CA ARG A 150 17.76 -2.83 -0.61
C ARG A 150 17.27 -1.49 -1.14
N ILE A 151 15.99 -1.38 -1.48
CA ILE A 151 15.34 -0.11 -1.83
C ILE A 151 15.35 0.82 -0.62
N MET A 152 14.98 0.34 0.56
CA MET A 152 15.00 1.12 1.80
C MET A 152 16.42 1.64 2.11
N PHE A 153 17.44 0.78 2.00
CA PHE A 153 18.84 1.19 2.14
C PHE A 153 19.24 2.24 1.10
N TYR A 154 18.89 2.03 -0.17
CA TYR A 154 19.17 3.00 -1.24
C TYR A 154 18.51 4.36 -0.97
N CYS A 155 17.24 4.38 -0.59
CA CYS A 155 16.54 5.61 -0.23
C CYS A 155 17.20 6.26 0.99
N ASN A 156 17.55 5.51 2.04
CA ASN A 156 18.26 6.08 3.19
C ASN A 156 19.59 6.73 2.81
N LEU A 157 20.34 6.16 1.87
CA LEU A 157 21.59 6.75 1.39
C LEU A 157 21.38 8.06 0.59
N PHE A 158 20.27 8.18 -0.13
CA PHE A 158 20.04 9.25 -1.11
C PHE A 158 18.81 10.11 -0.83
N CYS A 159 18.20 9.97 0.35
CA CYS A 159 17.19 10.88 0.89
C CYS A 159 17.92 12.19 1.18
N ALA A 160 17.55 13.26 0.47
CA ALA A 160 18.30 14.49 0.50
C ALA A 160 18.16 15.16 1.87
N ASP A 161 19.29 15.47 2.52
CA ASP A 161 19.33 16.64 3.38
C ASP A 161 19.38 17.83 2.43
N ILE A 162 18.26 18.55 2.32
CA ILE A 162 18.06 19.71 1.43
C ILE A 162 19.20 20.75 1.56
N ASN A 163 19.91 20.77 2.69
CA ASN A 163 21.03 21.67 2.90
C ASN A 163 22.27 21.34 2.04
N ASP A 164 22.32 20.18 1.38
CA ASP A 164 23.40 19.74 0.48
C ASP A 164 23.13 20.07 -1.01
N ARG A 165 22.12 20.89 -1.32
CA ARG A 165 21.70 21.25 -2.69
C ARG A 165 22.78 21.92 -3.56
N GLU A 166 23.87 22.43 -2.97
CA GLU A 166 25.04 22.90 -3.73
C GLU A 166 25.84 21.75 -4.38
N LYS A 167 25.54 20.49 -4.08
CA LYS A 167 26.22 19.34 -4.68
C LYS A 167 25.79 19.12 -6.12
N ASP A 168 26.78 18.75 -6.95
CA ASP A 168 26.59 18.38 -8.35
C ASP A 168 25.57 17.22 -8.47
N VAL A 169 24.37 17.52 -8.98
CA VAL A 169 23.31 16.53 -9.25
C VAL A 169 23.84 15.33 -10.07
N GLN A 170 24.81 15.57 -10.96
CA GLN A 170 25.43 14.51 -11.74
C GLN A 170 26.27 13.57 -10.87
N LEU A 171 26.95 14.08 -9.84
CA LEU A 171 27.68 13.26 -8.89
C LEU A 171 26.72 12.34 -8.12
N ILE A 172 25.58 12.86 -7.65
CA ILE A 172 24.57 12.06 -6.95
C ILE A 172 24.01 10.97 -7.87
N ARG A 173 23.64 11.30 -9.11
CA ARG A 173 23.16 10.33 -10.11
C ARG A 173 24.20 9.23 -10.41
N ARG A 174 25.49 9.59 -10.49
CA ARG A 174 26.59 8.61 -10.64
C ARG A 174 26.71 7.70 -9.42
N GLN A 175 26.63 8.24 -8.21
CA GLN A 175 26.70 7.47 -6.97
C GLN A 175 25.52 6.50 -6.84
N ARG A 176 24.31 6.95 -7.19
CA ARG A 176 23.11 6.09 -7.28
C ARG A 176 23.34 4.91 -8.21
N THR A 177 23.85 5.19 -9.42
CA THR A 177 24.18 4.15 -10.40
C THR A 177 25.25 3.20 -9.88
N ALA A 178 26.30 3.71 -9.24
CA ALA A 178 27.37 2.90 -8.66
C ALA A 178 26.83 1.92 -7.60
N VAL A 179 26.00 2.41 -6.66
CA VAL A 179 25.40 1.56 -5.61
C VAL A 179 24.55 0.43 -6.20
N LEU A 180 23.70 0.73 -7.17
CA LEU A 180 22.87 -0.30 -7.82
C LEU A 180 23.71 -1.25 -8.70
N SER A 181 24.81 -0.78 -9.28
CA SER A 181 25.63 -1.57 -10.19
C SER A 181 26.36 -2.76 -9.54
N GLU A 182 26.45 -2.81 -8.21
CA GLU A 182 27.00 -3.96 -7.48
C GLU A 182 26.06 -5.18 -7.45
N TYR A 183 24.76 -4.99 -7.64
CA TYR A 183 23.81 -6.09 -7.59
C TYR A 183 23.82 -6.92 -8.88
N PRO A 184 23.74 -8.26 -8.81
CA PRO A 184 23.51 -9.12 -9.97
C PRO A 184 22.29 -8.71 -10.80
N THR A 185 22.28 -9.03 -12.09
CA THR A 185 21.22 -8.57 -13.01
C THR A 185 19.84 -9.13 -12.63
N ASP A 186 19.74 -10.38 -12.22
CA ASP A 186 18.51 -11.01 -11.74
C ASP A 186 17.97 -10.32 -10.49
N GLU A 187 18.84 -9.90 -9.58
CA GLU A 187 18.46 -9.16 -8.38
C GLU A 187 18.04 -7.72 -8.69
N LEU A 188 18.65 -7.08 -9.71
CA LEU A 188 18.18 -5.78 -10.21
C LEU A 188 16.80 -5.85 -10.86
N LEU A 189 16.48 -6.98 -11.51
CA LEU A 189 15.14 -7.20 -12.07
C LEU A 189 14.08 -7.38 -10.98
N GLN A 190 14.43 -8.06 -9.88
CA GLN A 190 13.58 -8.13 -8.67
C GLN A 190 13.38 -6.74 -8.06
N LEU A 191 14.46 -5.96 -7.93
CA LEU A 191 14.40 -4.59 -7.40
C LEU A 191 13.54 -3.68 -8.29
N TYR A 192 13.71 -3.77 -9.60
CA TYR A 192 12.88 -3.07 -10.57
C TYR A 192 11.40 -3.42 -10.43
N ALA A 193 11.06 -4.70 -10.25
CA ALA A 193 9.67 -5.14 -10.08
C ALA A 193 9.02 -4.53 -8.82
N VAL A 194 9.74 -4.47 -7.70
CA VAL A 194 9.25 -3.84 -6.46
C VAL A 194 9.13 -2.32 -6.60
N VAL A 195 10.12 -1.66 -7.23
CA VAL A 195 10.04 -0.21 -7.52
C VAL A 195 8.86 0.12 -8.43
N HIS A 196 8.60 -0.72 -9.45
CA HIS A 196 7.45 -0.54 -10.33
C HIS A 196 6.14 -0.67 -9.55
N PHE A 197 6.03 -1.68 -8.68
CA PHE A 197 4.87 -1.82 -7.80
C PHE A 197 4.67 -0.60 -6.88
N MET A 198 5.74 -0.11 -6.27
CA MET A 198 5.69 1.10 -5.42
C MET A 198 5.25 2.32 -6.23
N ARG A 199 5.75 2.47 -7.46
CA ARG A 199 5.29 3.49 -8.41
C ARG A 199 3.81 3.34 -8.71
N ASP A 200 3.33 2.13 -8.97
CA ASP A 200 1.90 1.87 -9.25
C ASP A 200 1.01 2.24 -8.07
N ILE A 201 1.49 2.10 -6.82
CA ILE A 201 0.79 2.59 -5.62
C ILE A 201 0.69 4.12 -5.67
N LEU A 202 1.82 4.79 -5.84
CA LEU A 202 1.88 6.25 -5.81
C LEU A 202 1.09 6.88 -6.95
N GLU A 203 1.20 6.36 -8.18
CA GLU A 203 0.44 6.85 -9.32
C GLU A 203 -1.07 6.74 -9.09
N LYS A 204 -1.54 5.68 -8.44
CA LYS A 204 -2.97 5.53 -8.10
C LYS A 204 -3.46 6.61 -7.14
N VAL A 205 -2.61 7.08 -6.22
CA VAL A 205 -2.95 8.17 -5.29
C VAL A 205 -2.77 9.55 -5.95
N CYS A 206 -1.67 9.77 -6.66
CA CYS A 206 -1.31 11.06 -7.29
C CYS A 206 -2.17 11.44 -8.51
N THR A 207 -2.69 10.47 -9.27
CA THR A 207 -3.46 10.75 -10.51
C THR A 207 -4.79 11.49 -10.31
N GLN A 208 -5.14 11.83 -9.08
CA GLN A 208 -6.19 12.82 -8.80
C GLN A 208 -5.81 14.22 -9.29
N ASP A 209 -4.51 14.50 -9.45
CA ASP A 209 -3.97 15.78 -9.87
C ASP A 209 -3.25 15.67 -11.23
N ASN A 210 -3.75 16.38 -12.24
CA ASN A 210 -3.39 16.22 -13.66
C ASN A 210 -1.93 16.57 -14.07
N ASN A 211 -0.96 16.74 -13.15
CA ASN A 211 0.36 17.30 -13.49
C ASN A 211 1.57 16.73 -12.72
N GLN A 212 1.60 15.44 -12.35
CA GLN A 212 2.46 14.95 -11.26
C GLN A 212 3.55 13.90 -11.58
N SER A 213 4.04 13.74 -12.82
CA SER A 213 5.07 12.72 -13.08
C SER A 213 6.35 12.92 -12.26
N GLY A 214 6.79 14.16 -12.00
CA GLY A 214 7.95 14.46 -11.15
C GLY A 214 7.70 14.13 -9.67
N MET A 215 6.45 14.30 -9.22
CA MET A 215 6.05 14.06 -7.84
C MET A 215 6.17 12.58 -7.45
N VAL A 216 5.85 11.66 -8.37
CA VAL A 216 5.96 10.22 -8.09
C VAL A 216 7.41 9.81 -7.79
N ASP A 217 8.38 10.32 -8.56
CA ASP A 217 9.79 10.02 -8.30
C ASP A 217 10.30 10.65 -6.99
N LEU A 218 9.82 11.83 -6.64
CA LEU A 218 10.07 12.45 -5.34
C LEU A 218 9.50 11.60 -4.19
N LEU A 219 8.25 11.15 -4.28
CA LEU A 219 7.62 10.29 -3.28
C LEU A 219 8.31 8.93 -3.17
N LEU A 220 8.76 8.35 -4.29
CA LEU A 220 9.59 7.13 -4.27
C LEU A 220 10.89 7.29 -3.47
N SER A 221 11.43 8.51 -3.42
CA SER A 221 12.65 8.79 -2.65
C SER A 221 12.46 8.68 -1.13
N ALA A 222 11.21 8.81 -0.64
CA ALA A 222 10.87 8.51 0.76
C ALA A 222 10.96 7.01 1.08
N GLY A 223 11.14 6.16 0.07
CA GLY A 223 11.33 4.72 0.22
C GLY A 223 10.08 3.96 0.61
N PRO A 224 10.24 2.68 1.02
CA PRO A 224 9.10 1.80 1.30
C PRO A 224 8.18 2.32 2.40
N TYR A 225 8.72 2.93 3.46
CA TYR A 225 7.91 3.54 4.52
C TYR A 225 7.01 4.65 4.00
N GLY A 226 7.55 5.58 3.20
CA GLY A 226 6.74 6.63 2.58
C GLY A 226 5.65 6.05 1.68
N VAL A 227 5.98 5.09 0.81
CA VAL A 227 4.98 4.47 -0.07
C VAL A 227 3.87 3.76 0.71
N TRP A 228 4.22 3.03 1.77
CA TRP A 228 3.24 2.41 2.66
C TRP A 228 2.35 3.46 3.32
N ARG A 229 2.91 4.56 3.84
CA ARG A 229 2.12 5.67 4.41
C ARG A 229 1.16 6.29 3.40
N VAL A 230 1.60 6.54 2.16
CA VAL A 230 0.69 7.04 1.09
C VAL A 230 -0.45 6.07 0.83
N TRP A 231 -0.17 4.77 0.87
CA TRP A 231 -1.20 3.75 0.71
C TRP A 231 -2.19 3.73 1.89
N GLU A 232 -1.67 3.77 3.12
CA GLU A 232 -2.43 3.76 4.37
C GLU A 232 -3.32 5.01 4.49
N ASP A 233 -2.70 6.19 4.38
CA ASP A 233 -3.35 7.50 4.53
C ASP A 233 -4.21 7.86 3.30
N ARG A 234 -4.05 7.11 2.19
CA ARG A 234 -4.63 7.40 0.86
C ARG A 234 -4.35 8.84 0.39
N SER A 235 -3.24 9.40 0.85
CA SER A 235 -2.84 10.78 0.63
C SER A 235 -1.32 10.86 0.71
N TYR A 236 -0.73 11.73 -0.11
CA TYR A 236 0.69 12.04 0.00
C TYR A 236 0.97 13.26 0.88
N GLU A 237 -0.07 13.96 1.37
CA GLU A 237 0.09 15.20 2.15
C GLU A 237 0.95 14.99 3.40
N GLY A 238 0.79 13.84 4.08
CA GLY A 238 1.57 13.51 5.27
C GLY A 238 3.06 13.24 5.03
N ILE A 239 3.46 12.97 3.79
CA ILE A 239 4.89 12.87 3.40
C ILE A 239 5.48 14.25 3.11
N GLY A 240 4.60 15.21 2.78
CA GLY A 240 4.86 16.64 2.73
C GLY A 240 5.80 17.14 3.82
N ASP A 241 5.45 16.77 5.04
CA ASP A 241 6.14 17.22 6.24
C ASP A 241 7.46 16.47 6.47
N ASP A 242 7.54 15.19 6.08
CA ASP A 242 8.73 14.35 6.26
C ASP A 242 9.85 14.70 5.26
N LEU A 243 9.49 15.08 4.03
CA LEU A 243 10.46 15.47 2.98
C LEU A 243 10.76 16.98 2.95
N ASP A 244 10.19 17.77 3.88
CA ASP A 244 10.35 19.24 3.95
C ASP A 244 10.01 19.91 2.60
N PHE A 245 8.87 19.53 2.01
CA PHE A 245 8.42 19.97 0.69
C PHE A 245 8.37 21.50 0.55
N GLY A 246 8.08 22.21 1.64
CA GLY A 246 8.01 23.67 1.67
C GLY A 246 9.33 24.38 1.35
N ARG A 247 10.45 23.63 1.31
CA ARG A 247 11.75 24.15 0.88
C ARG A 247 12.11 23.78 -0.54
N LEU A 248 11.35 22.96 -1.25
CA LEU A 248 11.69 22.55 -2.61
C LEU A 248 11.53 23.74 -3.59
N ASP A 249 12.59 24.05 -4.34
CA ASP A 249 12.51 24.98 -5.48
C ASP A 249 12.09 24.15 -6.70
N GLU A 250 10.94 24.50 -7.28
CA GLU A 250 10.25 23.70 -8.31
C GLU A 250 11.18 23.33 -9.49
N ASP A 251 12.13 24.20 -9.85
CA ASP A 251 13.00 23.99 -11.02
C ASP A 251 14.25 23.15 -10.77
N GLU A 252 14.84 23.19 -9.56
CA GLU A 252 16.09 22.49 -9.25
C GLU A 252 15.84 21.09 -8.69
N ASP A 253 14.80 20.92 -7.86
CA ASP A 253 14.50 19.66 -7.21
C ASP A 253 13.95 18.62 -8.19
N ASP A 254 13.20 19.05 -9.21
CA ASP A 254 12.73 18.18 -10.30
C ASP A 254 13.89 17.38 -10.91
N ARG A 255 15.08 17.99 -11.09
CA ARG A 255 16.24 17.30 -11.67
C ARG A 255 16.88 16.30 -10.71
N LEU A 256 16.82 16.53 -9.40
CA LEU A 256 17.41 15.60 -8.43
C LEU A 256 16.61 14.30 -8.35
N TYR A 257 15.29 14.40 -8.44
CA TYR A 257 14.39 13.25 -8.29
C TYR A 257 13.99 12.63 -9.61
N GLU A 258 13.99 13.36 -10.73
CA GLU A 258 13.67 12.82 -12.06
C GLU A 258 14.35 11.47 -12.30
N GLY A 259 13.51 10.44 -12.50
CA GLY A 259 13.93 9.07 -12.71
C GLY A 259 14.81 8.51 -11.60
N TYR A 260 14.42 8.78 -10.34
CA TYR A 260 15.16 8.47 -9.11
C TYR A 260 15.79 7.06 -9.10
N PHE A 261 15.04 6.07 -9.56
CA PHE A 261 15.52 4.72 -9.84
C PHE A 261 15.74 4.44 -11.33
N SER A 262 14.83 4.91 -12.19
CA SER A 262 14.77 4.49 -13.60
C SER A 262 16.00 4.91 -14.40
N LEU A 263 16.57 6.10 -14.16
CA LEU A 263 17.78 6.55 -14.87
C LEU A 263 19.02 5.75 -14.48
N ALA A 264 19.18 5.44 -13.18
CA ALA A 264 20.29 4.64 -12.69
C ALA A 264 20.22 3.21 -13.23
N LEU A 265 19.04 2.60 -13.17
CA LEU A 265 18.83 1.27 -13.72
C LEU A 265 19.00 1.23 -15.24
N ALA A 266 18.49 2.24 -15.98
CA ALA A 266 18.68 2.38 -17.42
C ALA A 266 20.15 2.41 -17.83
N SER A 267 20.95 3.16 -17.08
CA SER A 267 22.40 3.23 -17.29
C SER A 267 23.07 1.87 -17.08
N ILE A 268 22.63 1.11 -16.06
CA ILE A 268 23.17 -0.23 -15.77
C ILE A 268 22.78 -1.23 -16.85
N TRP A 269 21.51 -1.27 -17.28
CA TRP A 269 21.07 -2.18 -18.34
C TRP A 269 21.84 -1.93 -19.64
N ALA A 270 22.00 -0.66 -20.03
CA ALA A 270 22.80 -0.27 -21.19
C ALA A 270 24.27 -0.73 -21.06
N ALA A 271 24.90 -0.50 -19.89
CA ALA A 271 26.28 -0.92 -19.63
C ALA A 271 26.45 -2.45 -19.66
N ARG A 272 25.46 -3.20 -19.18
CA ARG A 272 25.44 -4.67 -19.19
C ARG A 272 24.96 -5.28 -20.51
N GLN A 273 24.54 -4.46 -21.47
CA GLN A 273 23.91 -4.89 -22.73
C GLN A 273 22.69 -5.80 -22.51
N VAL A 274 21.95 -5.55 -21.44
CA VAL A 274 20.70 -6.23 -21.13
C VAL A 274 19.57 -5.31 -21.61
N PRO A 275 18.56 -5.80 -22.36
CA PRO A 275 17.43 -4.97 -22.72
C PRO A 275 16.73 -4.49 -21.43
N PRO A 276 16.30 -3.22 -21.36
CA PRO A 276 15.44 -2.80 -20.27
C PRO A 276 14.19 -3.69 -20.25
N PRO A 277 13.61 -3.99 -19.07
CA PRO A 277 12.32 -4.67 -19.00
C PRO A 277 11.27 -3.79 -19.69
N ASN A 278 11.05 -4.04 -20.98
CA ASN A 278 10.04 -3.31 -21.74
C ASN A 278 8.68 -3.94 -21.47
N GLY A 279 7.61 -3.14 -21.53
CA GLY A 279 6.24 -3.61 -21.29
C GLY A 279 5.81 -4.80 -22.16
N ASP A 280 6.47 -5.03 -23.29
CA ASP A 280 6.19 -6.15 -24.20
C ASP A 280 6.67 -7.51 -23.66
N ASP A 281 7.67 -7.54 -22.77
CA ASP A 281 8.23 -8.79 -22.21
C ASP A 281 7.36 -9.39 -21.08
N GLY A 282 6.19 -8.81 -20.82
CA GLY A 282 5.28 -9.19 -19.74
C GLY A 282 5.46 -8.36 -18.47
N SER A 283 4.50 -8.50 -17.55
CA SER A 283 4.45 -7.74 -16.31
C SER A 283 5.75 -7.88 -15.49
N PRO A 284 6.29 -6.77 -14.90
CA PRO A 284 7.45 -6.82 -14.02
C PRO A 284 7.33 -7.82 -12.87
N THR A 285 6.09 -8.18 -12.52
CA THR A 285 5.76 -9.17 -11.48
C THR A 285 6.43 -10.52 -11.66
N LYS A 286 6.72 -10.96 -12.91
CA LYS A 286 7.38 -12.25 -13.19
C LYS A 286 8.76 -12.41 -12.54
N TRP A 287 9.40 -11.31 -12.15
CA TRP A 287 10.71 -11.36 -11.50
C TRP A 287 10.61 -11.64 -10.00
N ILE A 288 9.42 -11.47 -9.41
CA ILE A 288 9.12 -11.83 -8.03
C ILE A 288 8.28 -13.09 -7.98
N LEU A 289 7.20 -13.17 -8.76
CA LEU A 289 6.19 -14.22 -8.74
C LEU A 289 6.51 -15.36 -9.70
N ASP A 290 6.43 -16.59 -9.17
CA ASP A 290 6.54 -17.82 -9.97
C ASP A 290 5.18 -18.21 -10.56
N THR A 291 4.11 -17.91 -9.82
CA THR A 291 2.73 -18.21 -10.21
C THR A 291 1.79 -17.11 -9.76
N ILE A 292 0.74 -16.93 -10.53
CA ILE A 292 -0.25 -15.89 -10.34
C ILE A 292 -1.64 -16.55 -10.22
N ILE A 293 -2.35 -16.33 -9.11
CA ILE A 293 -3.62 -16.99 -8.78
C ILE A 293 -4.79 -16.16 -9.33
N GLY A 294 -5.55 -16.75 -10.26
CA GLY A 294 -6.72 -16.10 -10.85
C GLY A 294 -6.40 -15.13 -11.98
N ALA A 295 -5.25 -15.28 -12.66
CA ALA A 295 -4.89 -14.49 -13.84
C ALA A 295 -5.91 -14.58 -14.98
N ASP A 296 -6.53 -15.74 -15.14
CA ASP A 296 -7.51 -16.03 -16.19
C ASP A 296 -8.96 -15.89 -15.71
N ASP A 297 -9.17 -15.36 -14.51
CA ASP A 297 -10.52 -15.24 -13.96
C ASP A 297 -11.38 -14.28 -14.77
N THR A 298 -12.67 -14.60 -14.82
CA THR A 298 -13.68 -13.84 -15.55
C THR A 298 -14.67 -13.20 -14.59
N CYS A 299 -15.21 -12.05 -14.97
CA CYS A 299 -16.29 -11.39 -14.24
C CYS A 299 -17.50 -12.33 -14.10
N SER A 300 -17.96 -12.55 -12.87
CA SER A 300 -19.06 -13.47 -12.56
C SER A 300 -20.40 -13.06 -13.20
N HIS A 301 -20.57 -11.78 -13.52
CA HIS A 301 -21.78 -11.26 -14.15
C HIS A 301 -21.75 -11.29 -15.68
N CYS A 302 -20.66 -10.84 -16.31
CA CYS A 302 -20.61 -10.69 -17.78
C CYS A 302 -19.65 -11.66 -18.48
N ALA A 303 -18.98 -12.55 -17.73
CA ALA A 303 -17.96 -13.49 -18.19
C ALA A 303 -16.77 -12.86 -18.93
N ALA A 304 -16.62 -11.53 -18.91
CA ALA A 304 -15.47 -10.86 -19.51
C ALA A 304 -14.19 -11.24 -18.74
N PRO A 305 -13.09 -11.58 -19.44
CA PRO A 305 -11.81 -11.81 -18.78
C PRO A 305 -11.38 -10.53 -18.07
N GLY A 306 -10.93 -10.66 -16.82
CA GLY A 306 -10.49 -9.53 -16.03
C GLY A 306 -9.29 -9.83 -15.13
N GLY A 307 -9.04 -11.11 -14.80
CA GLY A 307 -7.91 -11.51 -13.97
C GLY A 307 -7.82 -10.69 -12.68
N PHE A 308 -6.69 -10.01 -12.49
CA PHE A 308 -6.42 -9.14 -11.32
C PHE A 308 -7.19 -7.84 -11.28
N SER A 309 -7.77 -7.41 -12.40
CA SER A 309 -8.60 -6.22 -12.45
C SER A 309 -10.04 -6.48 -11.99
N LEU A 310 -10.37 -7.73 -11.64
CA LEU A 310 -11.65 -8.05 -11.03
C LEU A 310 -11.68 -7.63 -9.56
N LEU A 311 -12.86 -7.20 -9.14
CA LEU A 311 -13.15 -6.69 -7.82
C LEU A 311 -13.81 -7.76 -6.97
N THR A 312 -13.34 -7.91 -5.75
CA THR A 312 -13.82 -8.84 -4.72
C THR A 312 -13.91 -8.10 -3.40
N GLU A 313 -14.67 -8.62 -2.43
CA GLU A 313 -14.80 -8.00 -1.10
C GLU A 313 -13.44 -7.62 -0.49
N ALA A 314 -12.47 -8.53 -0.54
CA ALA A 314 -11.10 -8.33 -0.05
C ALA A 314 -10.34 -7.16 -0.72
N ASN A 315 -10.80 -6.67 -1.87
CA ASN A 315 -10.04 -5.73 -2.69
C ASN A 315 -10.86 -4.50 -3.12
N TRP A 316 -12.10 -4.36 -2.64
CA TRP A 316 -12.95 -3.23 -3.02
C TRP A 316 -12.36 -1.88 -2.65
N HIS A 317 -11.57 -1.81 -1.57
CA HIS A 317 -10.82 -0.60 -1.21
C HIS A 317 -9.85 -0.14 -2.30
N ARG A 318 -9.49 -1.02 -3.25
CA ARG A 318 -8.65 -0.71 -4.42
C ARG A 318 -9.42 -0.11 -5.58
N LEU A 319 -10.76 -0.08 -5.52
CA LEU A 319 -11.56 0.48 -6.60
C LEU A 319 -11.08 1.91 -6.81
N ARG A 320 -10.35 2.09 -7.92
CA ARG A 320 -9.78 3.36 -8.30
C ARG A 320 -10.92 4.19 -8.84
N LEU A 321 -11.70 4.73 -7.93
CA LEU A 321 -12.54 5.83 -8.28
C LEU A 321 -11.60 7.01 -8.30
N SER A 322 -11.26 7.43 -9.51
CA SER A 322 -10.80 8.80 -9.79
C SER A 322 -11.87 9.84 -9.38
N SER A 323 -12.79 9.47 -8.50
CA SER A 323 -14.11 10.00 -8.41
C SER A 323 -14.73 9.80 -7.04
N TRP A 324 -15.42 10.84 -6.62
CA TRP A 324 -16.13 10.88 -5.34
C TRP A 324 -17.27 9.85 -5.32
N PRO A 325 -17.70 9.35 -4.14
CA PRO A 325 -18.77 8.35 -4.07
C PRO A 325 -20.08 8.86 -4.69
N THR A 326 -20.19 10.18 -4.83
CA THR A 326 -21.26 10.88 -5.53
C THR A 326 -21.39 10.43 -6.99
N GLU A 327 -20.34 9.98 -7.67
CA GLU A 327 -20.44 9.49 -9.05
C GLU A 327 -21.27 8.21 -9.23
N PHE A 328 -21.53 7.50 -8.13
CA PHE A 328 -22.48 6.40 -8.13
C PHE A 328 -23.91 6.84 -7.88
N LEU A 329 -24.16 8.14 -7.65
CA LEU A 329 -25.50 8.65 -7.65
C LEU A 329 -26.01 8.67 -9.10
N LYS A 330 -27.25 8.23 -9.28
CA LYS A 330 -27.86 8.04 -10.59
C LYS A 330 -28.29 9.37 -11.19
N GLY A 331 -28.21 9.50 -12.51
CA GLY A 331 -28.69 10.69 -13.23
C GLY A 331 -27.92 11.95 -12.85
N GLU A 332 -28.63 13.00 -12.47
CA GLU A 332 -28.10 14.34 -12.16
C GLU A 332 -27.77 14.51 -10.66
N LEU A 333 -27.97 13.48 -9.83
CA LEU A 333 -27.83 13.55 -8.38
C LEU A 333 -26.40 13.86 -7.89
N ASN A 334 -25.39 13.59 -8.72
CA ASN A 334 -23.99 13.80 -8.40
C ASN A 334 -23.52 15.25 -8.61
N ILE A 335 -24.39 16.14 -9.08
CA ILE A 335 -24.04 17.53 -9.45
C ILE A 335 -24.49 18.53 -8.37
N THR A 336 -25.68 18.33 -7.80
CA THR A 336 -26.33 19.30 -6.91
C THR A 336 -25.84 19.20 -5.46
N GLU A 337 -25.37 20.33 -4.89
CA GLU A 337 -24.87 20.39 -3.50
C GLU A 337 -25.93 19.96 -2.48
N ALA A 338 -27.21 20.29 -2.70
CA ALA A 338 -28.31 19.90 -1.80
C ALA A 338 -28.44 18.37 -1.61
N VAL A 339 -27.96 17.57 -2.58
CA VAL A 339 -27.92 16.11 -2.50
C VAL A 339 -26.53 15.62 -2.12
N THR A 340 -25.48 16.13 -2.77
CA THR A 340 -24.11 15.63 -2.59
C THR A 340 -23.57 15.95 -1.21
N ARG A 341 -23.85 17.12 -0.63
CA ARG A 341 -23.31 17.49 0.69
C ARG A 341 -23.86 16.61 1.83
N PRO A 342 -25.18 16.34 1.95
CA PRO A 342 -25.67 15.36 2.91
C PRO A 342 -25.16 13.94 2.65
N PHE A 343 -24.96 13.59 1.38
CA PHE A 343 -24.40 12.29 1.00
C PHE A 343 -22.95 12.16 1.43
N GLU A 344 -22.12 13.16 1.16
CA GLU A 344 -20.75 13.25 1.65
C GLU A 344 -20.71 13.23 3.17
N ALA A 345 -21.63 13.89 3.86
CA ALA A 345 -21.71 13.83 5.32
C ALA A 345 -22.04 12.42 5.83
N ALA A 346 -22.98 11.71 5.18
CA ALA A 346 -23.31 10.32 5.52
C ALA A 346 -22.15 9.37 5.24
N VAL A 347 -21.48 9.55 4.10
CA VAL A 347 -20.28 8.78 3.75
C VAL A 347 -19.14 9.09 4.72
N ARG A 348 -18.89 10.36 5.06
CA ARG A 348 -17.92 10.77 6.07
C ARG A 348 -18.25 10.27 7.46
N TYR A 349 -19.52 10.11 7.82
CA TYR A 349 -19.91 9.59 9.14
C TYR A 349 -19.66 8.08 9.27
N MET A 350 -19.72 7.34 8.17
CA MET A 350 -19.27 5.94 8.12
C MET A 350 -17.73 5.82 8.13
N GLN A 351 -17.02 6.93 7.99
CA GLN A 351 -15.58 6.99 7.88
C GLN A 351 -14.97 7.57 9.16
N ASP A 352 -14.10 6.82 9.82
CA ASP A 352 -12.94 7.46 10.48
C ASP A 352 -12.20 8.21 9.36
N PRO A 353 -11.74 9.45 9.60
CA PRO A 353 -11.69 10.45 8.56
C PRO A 353 -10.76 9.94 7.46
N TRP A 354 -11.31 9.86 6.24
CA TRP A 354 -10.61 9.56 4.99
C TRP A 354 -10.45 8.03 4.65
N HIS A 355 -11.43 7.45 3.93
CA HIS A 355 -11.23 6.45 2.84
C HIS A 355 -11.46 4.92 3.00
N ASP A 356 -12.26 4.39 3.93
CA ASP A 356 -12.69 2.97 3.79
C ASP A 356 -13.84 2.79 2.78
N TRP A 357 -13.47 2.75 1.50
CA TRP A 357 -14.39 2.42 0.41
C TRP A 357 -14.98 1.01 0.55
N GLY A 358 -14.23 0.06 1.12
CA GLY A 358 -14.69 -1.29 1.38
C GLY A 358 -15.91 -1.31 2.29
N ALA A 359 -15.90 -0.50 3.36
CA ALA A 359 -17.05 -0.33 4.25
C ALA A 359 -18.27 0.26 3.52
N PHE A 360 -18.09 1.32 2.73
CA PHE A 360 -19.18 1.92 1.95
C PHE A 360 -19.82 0.90 0.99
N PHE A 361 -19.00 0.18 0.21
CA PHE A 361 -19.52 -0.83 -0.71
C PHE A 361 -20.21 -1.97 0.04
N SER A 362 -19.66 -2.39 1.18
CA SER A 362 -20.29 -3.40 2.03
C SER A 362 -21.70 -2.99 2.45
N CYS A 363 -21.89 -1.74 2.89
CA CYS A 363 -23.21 -1.19 3.24
C CYS A 363 -24.19 -1.22 2.05
N VAL A 364 -23.75 -0.82 0.86
CA VAL A 364 -24.60 -0.86 -0.35
C VAL A 364 -24.94 -2.31 -0.74
N PHE A 365 -24.02 -3.25 -0.57
CA PHE A 365 -24.29 -4.68 -0.77
C PHE A 365 -25.32 -5.22 0.23
N ASP A 366 -25.14 -4.95 1.52
CA ASP A 366 -26.05 -5.40 2.58
C ASP A 366 -27.47 -4.87 2.36
N TYR A 367 -27.57 -3.65 1.86
CA TYR A 367 -28.81 -3.04 1.41
C TYR A 367 -29.44 -3.75 0.20
N ALA A 368 -28.66 -3.96 -0.86
CA ALA A 368 -29.16 -4.42 -2.15
C ALA A 368 -29.52 -5.91 -2.16
N MET A 369 -28.74 -6.76 -1.49
CA MET A 369 -28.85 -8.22 -1.59
C MET A 369 -30.23 -8.76 -1.20
N PRO A 370 -30.87 -8.34 -0.09
CA PRO A 370 -32.22 -8.78 0.25
C PRO A 370 -33.25 -8.41 -0.82
N LYS A 371 -33.11 -7.22 -1.44
CA LYS A 371 -34.03 -6.72 -2.46
C LYS A 371 -33.89 -7.45 -3.79
N ILE A 372 -32.66 -7.76 -4.18
CA ILE A 372 -32.36 -8.58 -5.35
C ILE A 372 -32.97 -9.97 -5.19
N LYS A 373 -32.78 -10.61 -4.03
CA LYS A 373 -33.34 -11.94 -3.73
C LYS A 373 -34.87 -11.95 -3.71
N ALA A 374 -35.50 -10.87 -3.27
CA ALA A 374 -36.96 -10.74 -3.26
C ALA A 374 -37.56 -10.46 -4.66
N SER A 375 -36.79 -9.87 -5.57
CA SER A 375 -37.27 -9.43 -6.88
C SER A 375 -37.01 -10.48 -7.96
N SER A 376 -38.02 -11.32 -8.25
CA SER A 376 -37.94 -12.34 -9.32
C SER A 376 -38.61 -11.86 -10.63
N PRO A 377 -37.97 -11.99 -11.80
CA PRO A 377 -36.53 -11.99 -12.11
C PRO A 377 -35.99 -10.55 -12.33
N SER A 378 -34.82 -10.24 -11.77
CA SER A 378 -34.11 -8.97 -12.00
C SER A 378 -32.80 -9.17 -12.79
N GLU A 379 -32.27 -8.12 -13.43
CA GLU A 379 -30.96 -8.17 -14.13
C GLU A 379 -29.78 -8.48 -13.18
N TRP A 380 -29.99 -8.33 -11.88
CA TRP A 380 -29.02 -8.57 -10.82
C TRP A 380 -29.13 -9.97 -10.20
N SER A 381 -29.95 -10.85 -10.78
CA SER A 381 -30.09 -12.23 -10.30
C SER A 381 -28.74 -12.97 -10.36
N GLY A 382 -28.37 -13.63 -9.26
CA GLY A 382 -27.11 -14.39 -9.15
C GLY A 382 -25.90 -13.60 -8.65
N TRP A 383 -26.06 -12.30 -8.36
CA TRP A 383 -25.02 -11.53 -7.66
C TRP A 383 -24.83 -12.04 -6.22
N GLU A 384 -23.59 -12.33 -5.88
CA GLU A 384 -23.14 -12.71 -4.54
C GLU A 384 -21.95 -11.84 -4.11
N ARG A 385 -21.75 -11.70 -2.81
CA ARG A 385 -20.73 -10.80 -2.24
C ARG A 385 -19.30 -11.33 -2.44
N ASP A 386 -19.13 -12.64 -2.35
CA ASP A 386 -17.87 -13.37 -2.49
C ASP A 386 -17.45 -13.63 -3.95
N GLN A 387 -18.29 -13.23 -4.91
CA GLN A 387 -17.97 -13.31 -6.33
C GLN A 387 -17.06 -12.16 -6.80
N SER A 388 -16.44 -12.35 -7.96
CA SER A 388 -15.56 -11.35 -8.57
C SER A 388 -16.22 -10.64 -9.75
N TYR A 389 -16.10 -9.30 -9.82
CA TYR A 389 -16.78 -8.46 -10.80
C TYR A 389 -15.81 -7.52 -11.50
N CYS A 390 -15.95 -7.31 -12.81
CA CYS A 390 -15.21 -6.24 -13.45
C CYS A 390 -15.75 -4.87 -13.04
N GLU A 391 -14.90 -3.85 -13.08
CA GLU A 391 -15.23 -2.47 -12.69
C GLU A 391 -16.52 -1.97 -13.35
N ARG A 392 -16.71 -2.24 -14.64
CA ARG A 392 -17.94 -1.83 -15.36
C ARG A 392 -19.21 -2.42 -14.74
N CYS A 393 -19.20 -3.72 -14.40
CA CYS A 393 -20.36 -4.37 -13.80
C CYS A 393 -20.59 -3.86 -12.38
N PHE A 394 -19.52 -3.73 -11.59
CA PHE A 394 -19.57 -3.24 -10.23
C PHE A 394 -20.09 -1.80 -10.15
N SER A 395 -19.57 -0.90 -10.98
CA SER A 395 -20.03 0.50 -11.07
C SER A 395 -21.49 0.61 -11.51
N LYS A 396 -21.96 -0.27 -12.40
CA LYS A 396 -23.39 -0.32 -12.78
C LYS A 396 -24.26 -0.73 -11.59
N PHE A 397 -23.82 -1.71 -10.80
CA PHE A 397 -24.50 -2.14 -9.58
C PHE A 397 -24.58 -1.00 -8.56
N LEU A 398 -23.46 -0.32 -8.30
CA LEU A 398 -23.42 0.81 -7.38
C LEU A 398 -24.36 1.93 -7.84
N LYS A 399 -24.36 2.28 -9.13
CA LYS A 399 -25.28 3.28 -9.70
C LYS A 399 -26.77 2.96 -9.49
N GLU A 400 -27.11 1.67 -9.43
CA GLU A 400 -28.50 1.26 -9.23
C GLU A 400 -28.94 1.37 -7.77
N TYR A 401 -28.06 1.02 -6.82
CA TYR A 401 -28.42 0.84 -5.42
C TYR A 401 -27.95 1.93 -4.47
N THR A 402 -26.89 2.70 -4.79
CA THR A 402 -26.33 3.72 -3.90
C THR A 402 -27.36 4.79 -3.50
N TRP A 403 -28.12 5.33 -4.45
CA TRP A 403 -29.10 6.38 -4.14
C TRP A 403 -30.26 5.86 -3.28
N GLN A 404 -30.63 4.57 -3.43
CA GLN A 404 -31.70 3.94 -2.66
C GLN A 404 -31.25 3.65 -1.23
N TRP A 405 -30.02 3.14 -1.09
CA TRP A 405 -29.36 2.97 0.20
C TRP A 405 -29.30 4.31 0.94
N PHE A 406 -28.82 5.36 0.26
CA PHE A 406 -28.69 6.68 0.85
C PHE A 406 -30.03 7.27 1.30
N LEU A 407 -31.09 7.11 0.51
CA LEU A 407 -32.45 7.50 0.90
C LEU A 407 -32.85 6.84 2.23
N GLU A 408 -32.64 5.54 2.38
CA GLU A 408 -33.00 4.81 3.60
C GLU A 408 -32.16 5.22 4.80
N GLU A 409 -30.86 5.46 4.63
CA GLU A 409 -30.00 5.98 5.71
C GLU A 409 -30.48 7.35 6.18
N ARG A 410 -30.79 8.27 5.27
CA ARG A 410 -31.35 9.58 5.66
C ARG A 410 -32.64 9.44 6.45
N VAL A 411 -33.54 8.55 6.02
CA VAL A 411 -34.80 8.31 6.73
C VAL A 411 -34.56 7.73 8.12
N LYS A 412 -33.59 6.83 8.29
CA LYS A 412 -33.18 6.30 9.60
C LYS A 412 -32.67 7.40 10.53
N ASP A 413 -31.96 8.39 9.98
CA ASP A 413 -31.47 9.57 10.70
C ASP A 413 -32.56 10.63 10.96
N GLY A 414 -33.83 10.30 10.70
CA GLY A 414 -34.98 11.15 10.98
C GLY A 414 -35.29 12.18 9.88
N TRP A 415 -34.63 12.11 8.73
CA TRP A 415 -35.01 12.93 7.58
C TRP A 415 -36.40 12.50 7.07
N VAL A 416 -37.29 13.48 6.89
CA VAL A 416 -38.60 13.27 6.28
C VAL A 416 -38.51 13.73 4.82
N PRO A 417 -38.57 12.83 3.83
CA PRO A 417 -38.48 13.22 2.44
C PRO A 417 -39.65 14.15 2.06
N PRO A 418 -39.40 15.28 1.39
CA PRO A 418 -40.47 16.09 0.80
C PRO A 418 -41.13 15.34 -0.37
N ASP A 419 -42.14 15.97 -0.99
CA ASP A 419 -42.81 15.39 -2.16
C ASP A 419 -41.81 15.04 -3.26
N ASN A 420 -41.97 13.84 -3.85
CA ASN A 420 -41.14 13.38 -4.96
C ASN A 420 -41.18 14.35 -6.15
N CYS A 421 -40.01 14.65 -6.69
CA CYS A 421 -39.91 15.34 -7.97
C CYS A 421 -40.46 14.44 -9.09
N GLY A 422 -41.25 15.00 -10.01
CA GLY A 422 -41.78 14.27 -11.16
C GLY A 422 -40.68 13.67 -12.05
N PHE A 423 -39.51 14.32 -12.12
CA PHE A 423 -38.35 13.87 -12.89
C PHE A 423 -37.36 13.05 -12.05
N GLY A 424 -37.59 12.89 -10.75
CA GLY A 424 -36.73 12.10 -9.85
C GLY A 424 -35.25 12.46 -9.95
N TYR A 425 -34.40 11.43 -9.98
CA TYR A 425 -32.95 11.56 -10.10
C TYR A 425 -32.46 12.11 -11.47
N ASN A 426 -33.36 12.28 -12.45
CA ASN A 426 -33.06 12.90 -13.75
C ASN A 426 -33.47 14.39 -13.81
N CYS A 427 -33.84 15.01 -12.69
CA CYS A 427 -34.31 16.39 -12.69
C CYS A 427 -33.20 17.39 -13.00
N LYS A 428 -33.17 17.96 -14.21
CA LYS A 428 -32.20 19.01 -14.56
C LYS A 428 -32.41 20.30 -13.79
N THR A 429 -33.66 20.62 -13.43
CA THR A 429 -33.98 21.84 -12.66
C THR A 429 -33.30 21.84 -11.29
N MET A 430 -33.05 20.67 -10.68
CA MET A 430 -32.35 20.64 -9.39
C MET A 430 -30.89 21.10 -9.47
N VAL A 431 -30.30 21.09 -10.67
CA VAL A 431 -28.94 21.58 -10.92
C VAL A 431 -28.92 23.10 -11.11
N GLU A 432 -30.02 23.67 -11.61
CA GLU A 432 -30.13 25.08 -11.96
C GLU A 432 -30.84 25.93 -10.87
N ASP A 433 -31.58 25.29 -9.96
CA ASP A 433 -32.44 25.93 -8.97
C ASP A 433 -32.34 25.21 -7.60
N ASP A 434 -31.57 25.81 -6.69
CA ASP A 434 -31.36 25.30 -5.33
C ASP A 434 -32.66 25.25 -4.52
N GLU A 435 -33.58 26.20 -4.71
CA GLU A 435 -34.87 26.20 -4.01
C GLU A 435 -35.71 24.99 -4.45
N HIS A 436 -35.69 24.66 -5.74
CA HIS A 436 -36.29 23.43 -6.25
C HIS A 436 -35.61 22.18 -5.70
N ALA A 437 -34.28 22.16 -5.65
CA ALA A 437 -33.49 21.04 -5.14
C ALA A 437 -33.83 20.72 -3.67
N GLU A 438 -34.00 21.76 -2.84
CA GLU A 438 -34.35 21.60 -1.42
C GLU A 438 -35.84 21.26 -1.22
N ALA A 439 -36.74 21.81 -2.03
CA ALA A 439 -38.18 21.67 -1.85
C ALA A 439 -38.76 20.33 -2.31
N LYS A 440 -38.00 19.50 -3.05
CA LYS A 440 -38.46 18.24 -3.63
C LYS A 440 -37.51 17.09 -3.34
N ASN A 441 -38.03 15.87 -3.33
CA ASN A 441 -37.20 14.67 -3.19
C ASN A 441 -36.77 14.17 -4.58
N HIS A 442 -35.47 14.23 -4.86
CA HIS A 442 -34.87 13.72 -6.10
C HIS A 442 -34.30 12.30 -5.95
N LEU A 443 -34.18 11.78 -4.73
CA LEU A 443 -33.85 10.37 -4.46
C LEU A 443 -35.09 9.48 -4.74
N CYS A 444 -35.63 9.56 -5.95
CA CYS A 444 -36.79 8.79 -6.37
C CYS A 444 -36.74 8.51 -7.88
N VAL A 445 -37.49 7.49 -8.30
CA VAL A 445 -37.62 7.13 -9.71
C VAL A 445 -38.42 8.20 -10.46
N PRO A 446 -37.99 8.63 -11.66
CA PRO A 446 -38.77 9.54 -12.51
C PRO A 446 -40.17 8.98 -12.77
N SER A 447 -41.20 9.79 -12.50
CA SER A 447 -42.61 9.45 -12.75
C SER A 447 -43.17 10.13 -14.00
N LYS A 448 -42.49 11.16 -14.51
CA LYS A 448 -42.75 11.81 -15.80
C LYS A 448 -41.61 11.47 -16.78
N ASN A 449 -41.96 11.14 -18.02
CA ASN A 449 -40.97 11.01 -19.08
C ASN A 449 -40.55 12.41 -19.56
N GLU A 450 -39.24 12.63 -19.79
CA GLU A 450 -38.70 13.92 -20.27
C GLU A 450 -39.23 14.35 -21.66
N PHE A 451 -39.98 13.50 -22.35
CA PHE A 451 -40.49 13.73 -23.71
C PHE A 451 -41.97 14.12 -23.78
N SER A 452 -42.60 14.50 -22.67
CA SER A 452 -44.00 14.97 -22.64
C SER A 452 -44.11 16.48 -22.53
#